data_AF-A0A958N968-F1
#
_entry.id   AF-A0A958N968-F1
#
_cell.length_a   1.000
_cell.length_b   1.000
_cell.length_c   1.000
_cell.angle_alpha   90.00
_cell.angle_beta   90.00
_cell.angle_gamma   90.00
#
_symmetry.space_group_name_H-M   'P 1'
#
loop_
_entity.id
_entity.type
_entity.pdbx_description
1 polymer ?
#
loop_
_entity_poly.entity_id
_entity_poly.type
_entity_poly.pdbx_seq_one_letter_code
_entity_poly.pdbx_strand_id
1 'polypeptide(L)'
;MNWGVLLLLVMANVEARTEAPCAKLLRKSPKSELTELNDRYKSIHERLKNELEYVSDSSEFVLRSPNSDSSDTIQFGFESEYTTNNWSANLLDHYVPDSSLVHDLNEWDEYKSKTFLNEDIRMMWVRANLRRLFQKYKKKGKLVLRADSDLTFLPASLILDETGNLEIVGEPVDTLERFEAEMKEINEIIGAGSMQGSVSVSYEALKKEGPKLVERLLGYFQFFSDFDLLHKLVVGASRYVENPEKEVAKTFQHKFLGPMTRKKREDLHRVLSQTLENGDFNDSEMDSISASDKSFKYLGTTVYRPDVVRGRRALFEVRDAHSSGDILMDRVLRMTYYLKVGFSDFEGLSKLPVFDSKSDFDKFSEETRESLQRIFPVQLTEGMDYDSEELFAIEVFRNFAFPMRDWEGVLDLLGATKNERKSLIDAQSEYKRTITFLADQFHQGEMSSKEASVAIQGALANFSVRSGIFKVYLRWWNKALATRSNKKGVAVWTATPIKNAA
;
A
#
# COMPACT_ATOMS: atom_id res chain seq x y z
N MET A 1 46.53 25.93 -30.89
CA MET A 1 45.39 25.66 -30.00
C MET A 1 45.10 24.17 -30.07
N ASN A 2 45.17 23.45 -28.95
CA ASN A 2 45.15 21.98 -28.94
C ASN A 2 43.69 21.48 -28.96
N TRP A 3 43.19 21.14 -30.15
CA TRP A 3 41.81 20.70 -30.38
C TRP A 3 41.43 19.45 -29.57
N GLY A 4 42.39 18.59 -29.20
CA GLY A 4 42.14 17.43 -28.35
C GLY A 4 41.74 17.77 -26.92
N VAL A 5 42.28 18.87 -26.36
CA VAL A 5 41.90 19.34 -25.01
C VAL A 5 40.53 19.99 -25.03
N LEU A 6 40.19 20.71 -26.12
CA LEU A 6 38.86 21.30 -26.29
C LEU A 6 37.79 20.23 -26.46
N LEU A 7 38.07 19.17 -27.24
CA LEU A 7 37.14 18.05 -27.41
C LEU A 7 36.92 17.28 -26.10
N LEU A 8 37.98 17.02 -25.33
CA LEU A 8 37.86 16.39 -24.00
C LEU A 8 37.11 17.27 -23.01
N LEU A 9 37.30 18.59 -23.02
CA LEU A 9 36.54 19.51 -22.17
C LEU A 9 35.08 19.61 -22.58
N VAL A 10 34.78 19.58 -23.89
CA VAL A 10 33.40 19.56 -24.40
C VAL A 10 32.73 18.22 -24.06
N MET A 11 33.41 17.09 -24.24
CA MET A 11 32.86 15.78 -23.89
C MET A 11 32.68 15.61 -22.38
N ALA A 12 33.62 16.08 -21.55
CA ALA A 12 33.46 16.09 -20.10
C ALA A 12 32.34 17.05 -19.64
N ASN A 13 32.13 18.19 -20.32
CA ASN A 13 30.98 19.06 -20.06
C ASN A 13 29.66 18.45 -20.54
N VAL A 14 29.67 17.69 -21.64
CA VAL A 14 28.48 16.98 -22.14
C VAL A 14 28.14 15.83 -21.19
N GLU A 15 29.10 14.99 -20.79
CA GLU A 15 28.89 13.93 -19.79
C GLU A 15 28.45 14.49 -18.42
N ALA A 16 29.00 15.63 -18.00
CA ALA A 16 28.58 16.31 -16.78
C ALA A 16 27.18 16.95 -16.87
N ARG A 17 26.69 17.23 -18.09
CA ARG A 17 25.33 17.76 -18.36
C ARG A 17 24.31 16.65 -18.61
N THR A 18 24.72 15.48 -19.09
CA THR A 18 23.81 14.38 -19.42
C THR A 18 23.46 13.49 -18.22
N GLU A 19 24.27 13.48 -17.16
CA GLU A 19 23.89 12.77 -15.94
C GLU A 19 22.92 13.59 -15.08
N ALA A 20 21.70 13.07 -14.90
CA ALA A 20 20.70 13.66 -14.01
C ALA A 20 21.32 13.94 -12.62
N PRO A 21 21.25 15.18 -12.09
CA PRO A 21 21.90 15.57 -10.84
C PRO A 21 21.61 14.64 -9.65
N CYS A 22 20.39 14.09 -9.59
CA CYS A 22 19.96 13.16 -8.55
C CYS A 22 20.66 11.79 -8.65
N ALA A 23 20.92 11.30 -9.86
CA ALA A 23 21.61 10.02 -10.04
C ALA A 23 23.06 10.11 -9.55
N LYS A 24 23.73 11.24 -9.80
CA LYS A 24 25.10 11.49 -9.33
C LYS A 24 25.19 11.58 -7.81
N LEU A 25 24.18 12.16 -7.15
CA LEU A 25 24.10 12.23 -5.69
C LEU A 25 23.84 10.84 -5.08
N LEU A 26 22.92 10.07 -5.65
CA LEU A 26 22.60 8.72 -5.18
C LEU A 26 23.72 7.71 -5.41
N ARG A 27 24.50 7.83 -6.49
CA ARG A 27 25.71 6.98 -6.70
C ARG A 27 26.80 7.20 -5.66
N LYS A 28 26.80 8.34 -4.96
CA LYS A 28 27.70 8.56 -3.81
C LYS A 28 27.22 7.86 -2.55
N SER A 29 25.94 7.51 -2.45
CA SER A 29 25.48 6.57 -1.43
C SER A 29 26.01 5.18 -1.80
N PRO A 30 26.75 4.50 -0.90
CA PRO A 30 27.26 3.18 -1.19
C PRO A 30 26.10 2.24 -1.54
N LYS A 31 26.16 1.54 -2.68
CA LYS A 31 25.18 0.48 -3.03
C LYS A 31 25.00 -0.51 -1.87
N SER A 32 26.06 -0.73 -1.07
CA SER A 32 26.03 -1.51 0.17
C SER A 32 25.07 -0.97 1.24
N GLU A 33 24.87 0.34 1.36
CA GLU A 33 23.97 0.94 2.35
C GLU A 33 22.49 0.68 2.02
N LEU A 34 22.11 0.75 0.74
CA LEU A 34 20.74 0.44 0.29
C LEU A 34 20.44 -1.05 0.47
N THR A 35 21.39 -1.91 0.11
CA THR A 35 21.29 -3.36 0.34
C THR A 35 21.16 -3.66 1.83
N GLU A 36 22.01 -3.07 2.68
CA GLU A 36 21.96 -3.26 4.13
C GLU A 36 20.61 -2.84 4.73
N LEU A 37 20.03 -1.73 4.26
CA LEU A 37 18.72 -1.28 4.74
C LEU A 37 17.60 -2.26 4.38
N ASN A 38 17.63 -2.77 3.15
CA ASN A 38 16.68 -3.76 2.68
C ASN A 38 16.84 -5.10 3.44
N ASP A 39 18.08 -5.52 3.69
CA ASP A 39 18.38 -6.75 4.43
C ASP A 39 17.95 -6.63 5.91
N ARG A 40 18.15 -5.47 6.53
CA ARG A 40 17.64 -5.19 7.88
C ARG A 40 16.11 -5.22 7.94
N TYR A 41 15.44 -4.66 6.93
CA TYR A 41 13.97 -4.75 6.82
C TYR A 41 13.51 -6.21 6.71
N LYS A 42 14.11 -7.00 5.82
CA LYS A 42 13.83 -8.44 5.70
C LYS A 42 14.10 -9.21 6.98
N SER A 43 15.18 -8.89 7.70
CA SER A 43 15.47 -9.52 8.99
C SER A 43 14.41 -9.25 10.06
N ILE A 44 13.81 -8.04 10.07
CA ILE A 44 12.69 -7.73 10.97
C ILE A 44 11.43 -8.50 10.57
N HIS A 45 11.19 -8.66 9.27
CA HIS A 45 10.10 -9.50 8.76
C HIS A 45 10.23 -10.96 9.22
N GLU A 46 11.40 -11.58 9.06
CA GLU A 46 11.65 -12.94 9.54
C GLU A 46 11.45 -13.04 11.06
N ARG A 47 11.90 -12.03 11.81
CA ARG A 47 11.65 -11.98 13.26
C ARG A 47 10.16 -11.93 13.58
N LEU A 48 9.39 -11.12 12.85
CA LEU A 48 7.95 -11.00 13.04
C LEU A 48 7.26 -12.35 12.79
N LYS A 49 7.66 -13.07 11.74
CA LYS A 49 7.19 -14.42 11.43
C LYS A 49 7.46 -15.39 12.58
N ASN A 50 8.71 -15.44 13.06
CA ASN A 50 9.10 -16.28 14.19
C ASN A 50 8.32 -15.94 15.49
N GLU A 51 8.08 -14.65 15.75
CA GLU A 51 7.30 -14.22 16.91
C GLU A 51 5.82 -14.62 16.79
N LEU A 52 5.26 -14.63 15.58
CA LEU A 52 3.89 -15.08 15.31
C LEU A 52 3.73 -16.59 15.49
N GLU A 53 4.69 -17.38 15.01
CA GLU A 53 4.74 -18.83 15.23
C GLU A 53 4.76 -19.13 16.73
N TYR A 54 5.67 -18.48 17.48
CA TYR A 54 5.76 -18.64 18.93
C TYR A 54 4.47 -18.26 19.68
N VAL A 55 3.80 -17.16 19.28
CA VAL A 55 2.51 -16.76 19.86
C VAL A 55 1.41 -17.78 19.57
N SER A 56 1.48 -18.44 18.42
CA SER A 56 0.47 -19.43 18.00
C SER A 56 0.63 -20.77 18.73
N ASP A 57 1.86 -21.13 19.11
CA ASP A 57 2.17 -22.34 19.90
C ASP A 57 1.89 -22.18 21.41
N SER A 58 1.91 -20.95 21.95
CA SER A 58 1.55 -20.70 23.35
C SER A 58 0.04 -20.87 23.55
N SER A 59 -0.34 -22.03 24.09
CA SER A 59 -1.66 -22.68 24.10
C SER A 59 -2.84 -22.01 24.84
N GLU A 60 -2.91 -20.68 24.91
CA GLU A 60 -4.09 -19.96 25.44
C GLU A 60 -5.00 -19.33 24.37
N PHE A 61 -4.58 -19.31 23.09
CA PHE A 61 -5.43 -18.87 21.98
C PHE A 61 -5.70 -20.03 21.03
N VAL A 62 -6.68 -20.86 21.38
CA VAL A 62 -7.20 -21.88 20.46
C VAL A 62 -7.97 -21.16 19.36
N LEU A 63 -7.39 -21.09 18.15
CA LEU A 63 -8.13 -20.82 16.92
C LEU A 63 -9.14 -21.96 16.72
N ARG A 64 -10.36 -21.80 17.25
CA ARG A 64 -11.42 -22.81 17.16
C ARG A 64 -12.21 -22.67 15.86
N SER A 65 -12.30 -23.81 15.17
CA SER A 65 -13.26 -24.32 14.17
C SER A 65 -14.07 -23.35 13.27
N PRO A 66 -14.19 -23.65 11.95
CA PRO A 66 -14.69 -22.72 10.92
C PRO A 66 -16.21 -22.47 10.89
N ASN A 67 -16.97 -23.08 11.81
CA ASN A 67 -18.43 -23.08 11.78
C ASN A 67 -19.06 -22.51 13.05
N SER A 68 -18.32 -21.70 13.80
CA SER A 68 -18.90 -20.94 14.91
C SER A 68 -18.82 -19.46 14.60
N ASP A 69 -19.95 -18.77 14.71
CA ASP A 69 -20.03 -17.32 14.98
C ASP A 69 -19.38 -16.97 16.34
N SER A 70 -18.36 -17.72 16.79
CA SER A 70 -17.64 -17.44 18.01
C SER A 70 -16.82 -16.17 17.80
N SER A 71 -17.05 -15.23 18.71
CA SER A 71 -16.82 -13.82 18.51
C SER A 71 -15.36 -13.40 18.40
N ASP A 72 -14.34 -14.26 18.44
CA ASP A 72 -12.97 -13.78 18.74
C ASP A 72 -11.88 -14.26 17.75
N THR A 73 -12.22 -15.03 16.71
CA THR A 73 -11.22 -15.52 15.72
C THR A 73 -10.75 -14.42 14.79
N ILE A 74 -9.49 -14.47 14.34
CA ILE A 74 -8.99 -13.64 13.22
C ILE A 74 -9.34 -14.35 11.91
N GLN A 75 -9.83 -13.60 10.93
CA GLN A 75 -10.12 -14.11 9.59
C GLN A 75 -9.29 -13.35 8.55
N PHE A 76 -8.94 -14.06 7.50
CA PHE A 76 -8.15 -13.58 6.39
C PHE A 76 -8.98 -13.68 5.12
N GLY A 77 -8.88 -12.70 4.24
CA GLY A 77 -9.51 -12.76 2.92
C GLY A 77 -8.61 -12.08 1.89
N PHE A 78 -8.81 -12.37 0.62
CA PHE A 78 -8.06 -11.74 -0.45
C PHE A 78 -8.96 -11.29 -1.59
N GLU A 79 -8.42 -10.35 -2.34
CA GLU A 79 -8.92 -9.93 -3.64
C GLU A 79 -7.77 -9.97 -4.64
N SER A 80 -8.00 -10.52 -5.83
CA SER A 80 -7.05 -10.48 -6.94
C SER A 80 -7.74 -9.88 -8.15
N GLU A 81 -7.27 -8.70 -8.57
CA GLU A 81 -7.80 -7.97 -9.71
C GLU A 81 -6.97 -8.25 -10.97
N TYR A 82 -7.65 -8.55 -12.08
CA TYR A 82 -7.08 -8.76 -13.40
C TYR A 82 -7.59 -7.70 -14.36
N THR A 83 -6.69 -6.83 -14.82
CA THR A 83 -7.07 -5.71 -15.69
C THR A 83 -7.62 -6.18 -17.03
N THR A 84 -8.56 -5.45 -17.62
CA THR A 84 -9.14 -5.74 -18.96
C THR A 84 -8.12 -6.10 -20.03
N ASN A 85 -6.95 -5.44 -20.00
CA ASN A 85 -5.87 -5.60 -20.96
C ASN A 85 -4.92 -6.76 -20.63
N ASN A 86 -4.93 -7.27 -19.40
CA ASN A 86 -4.09 -8.35 -18.90
C ASN A 86 -4.91 -9.46 -18.21
N TRP A 87 -6.13 -9.80 -18.64
CA TRP A 87 -6.71 -11.04 -18.12
C TRP A 87 -5.78 -12.18 -18.58
N SER A 88 -5.27 -12.94 -17.63
CA SER A 88 -4.45 -14.08 -17.98
C SER A 88 -5.35 -15.09 -18.67
N ALA A 89 -4.86 -15.72 -19.74
CA ALA A 89 -5.57 -16.82 -20.35
C ALA A 89 -5.83 -17.96 -19.37
N ASN A 90 -4.92 -18.13 -18.41
CA ASN A 90 -5.07 -19.07 -17.31
C ASN A 90 -6.35 -18.77 -16.49
N LEU A 91 -6.76 -17.50 -16.32
CA LEU A 91 -8.04 -17.19 -15.65
C LEU A 91 -9.23 -17.82 -16.39
N LEU A 92 -9.25 -17.72 -17.72
CA LEU A 92 -10.32 -18.27 -18.57
C LEU A 92 -10.18 -19.79 -18.82
N ASP A 93 -9.11 -20.42 -18.31
CA ASP A 93 -9.01 -21.88 -18.23
C ASP A 93 -9.79 -22.45 -17.05
N HIS A 94 -9.98 -21.65 -15.98
CA HIS A 94 -10.74 -22.03 -14.79
C HIS A 94 -12.15 -21.43 -14.76
N TYR A 95 -12.39 -20.31 -15.43
CA TYR A 95 -13.70 -19.67 -15.50
C TYR A 95 -14.27 -19.68 -16.91
N VAL A 96 -15.51 -20.16 -17.03
CA VAL A 96 -16.25 -20.27 -18.30
C VAL A 96 -17.56 -19.50 -18.23
N PRO A 97 -18.13 -19.08 -19.37
CA PRO A 97 -19.47 -18.52 -19.38
C PRO A 97 -20.48 -19.54 -18.87
N ASP A 98 -21.43 -19.07 -18.07
CA ASP A 98 -22.57 -19.85 -17.61
C ASP A 98 -23.32 -20.46 -18.82
N SER A 99 -23.75 -21.72 -18.70
CA SER A 99 -24.40 -22.47 -19.79
C SER A 99 -25.72 -21.84 -20.27
N SER A 100 -26.32 -20.92 -19.51
CA SER A 100 -27.44 -20.11 -20.00
C SER A 100 -27.06 -19.10 -21.08
N LEU A 101 -25.76 -18.81 -21.27
CA LEU A 101 -25.25 -17.82 -22.22
C LEU A 101 -24.59 -18.44 -23.46
N VAL A 102 -24.14 -19.69 -23.37
CA VAL A 102 -23.45 -20.42 -24.44
C VAL A 102 -24.15 -21.78 -24.60
N HIS A 103 -24.62 -22.07 -25.81
CA HIS A 103 -25.46 -23.23 -26.08
C HIS A 103 -24.73 -24.57 -25.92
N ASP A 104 -23.40 -24.58 -26.06
CA ASP A 104 -22.58 -25.78 -25.83
C ASP A 104 -21.25 -25.40 -25.18
N LEU A 105 -21.02 -25.86 -23.94
CA LEU A 105 -19.72 -25.71 -23.27
C LEU A 105 -18.63 -26.54 -23.96
N ASN A 106 -19.01 -27.59 -24.70
CA ASN A 106 -18.07 -28.28 -25.57
C ASN A 106 -17.63 -27.38 -26.73
N GLU A 107 -18.39 -26.35 -27.12
CA GLU A 107 -17.89 -25.34 -28.06
C GLU A 107 -16.78 -24.52 -27.40
N TRP A 108 -16.96 -24.12 -26.13
CA TRP A 108 -15.95 -23.43 -25.32
C TRP A 108 -14.68 -24.29 -25.08
N ASP A 109 -14.82 -25.62 -24.99
CA ASP A 109 -13.72 -26.57 -24.81
C ASP A 109 -13.12 -27.09 -26.13
N GLU A 110 -13.91 -27.18 -27.20
CA GLU A 110 -13.43 -27.38 -28.58
C GLU A 110 -12.58 -26.19 -29.01
N TYR A 111 -12.87 -24.99 -28.48
CA TYR A 111 -12.02 -23.82 -28.63
C TYR A 111 -10.64 -24.00 -27.96
N LYS A 112 -10.48 -24.90 -26.98
CA LYS A 112 -9.19 -25.23 -26.35
C LYS A 112 -8.42 -26.32 -27.11
N SER A 113 -9.12 -27.25 -27.76
CA SER A 113 -8.53 -28.45 -28.39
C SER A 113 -8.30 -28.35 -29.90
N LYS A 114 -9.00 -27.45 -30.60
CA LYS A 114 -8.71 -27.08 -31.99
C LYS A 114 -7.68 -25.96 -31.97
N THR A 115 -6.53 -26.20 -32.59
CA THR A 115 -5.30 -25.39 -32.65
C THR A 115 -5.44 -23.95 -33.20
N PHE A 116 -6.60 -23.31 -33.12
CA PHE A 116 -6.89 -22.02 -33.78
C PHE A 116 -7.88 -21.08 -33.05
N LEU A 117 -8.18 -21.29 -31.76
CA LEU A 117 -8.72 -20.19 -30.94
C LEU A 117 -7.66 -19.71 -29.96
N ASN A 118 -6.88 -18.77 -30.50
CA ASN A 118 -5.96 -17.93 -29.74
C ASN A 118 -6.67 -17.40 -28.48
N GLU A 119 -5.97 -17.34 -27.35
CA GLU A 119 -6.40 -16.70 -26.10
C GLU A 119 -7.13 -15.39 -26.36
N ASP A 120 -6.60 -14.62 -27.33
CA ASP A 120 -7.18 -13.39 -27.85
C ASP A 120 -8.66 -13.50 -28.21
N ILE A 121 -9.13 -14.63 -28.74
CA ILE A 121 -10.53 -14.80 -29.14
C ILE A 121 -11.43 -15.07 -27.94
N ARG A 122 -11.02 -15.91 -26.97
CA ARG A 122 -11.80 -16.10 -25.71
C ARG A 122 -11.90 -14.77 -24.96
N MET A 123 -10.78 -14.04 -24.90
CA MET A 123 -10.70 -12.69 -24.37
C MET A 123 -11.61 -11.70 -25.10
N MET A 124 -11.57 -11.67 -26.44
CA MET A 124 -12.43 -10.83 -27.27
C MET A 124 -13.89 -11.18 -27.10
N TRP A 125 -14.24 -12.46 -26.99
CA TRP A 125 -15.61 -12.90 -26.74
C TRP A 125 -16.12 -12.40 -25.39
N VAL A 126 -15.32 -12.54 -24.32
CA VAL A 126 -15.67 -12.02 -22.99
C VAL A 126 -15.86 -10.50 -23.05
N ARG A 127 -14.92 -9.77 -23.67
CA ARG A 127 -15.00 -8.31 -23.87
C ARG A 127 -16.28 -7.91 -24.62
N ALA A 128 -16.60 -8.63 -25.70
CA ALA A 128 -17.80 -8.38 -26.52
C ALA A 128 -19.11 -8.69 -25.77
N ASN A 129 -19.06 -9.57 -24.76
CA ASN A 129 -20.23 -10.03 -24.01
C ASN A 129 -20.28 -9.49 -22.56
N LEU A 130 -19.45 -8.52 -22.18
CA LEU A 130 -19.36 -8.01 -20.80
C LEU A 130 -20.72 -7.65 -20.20
N ARG A 131 -21.60 -6.96 -20.95
CA ARG A 131 -22.95 -6.57 -20.46
C ARG A 131 -23.86 -7.78 -20.20
N ARG A 132 -23.68 -8.88 -20.93
CA ARG A 132 -24.44 -10.13 -20.73
C ARG A 132 -23.88 -10.93 -19.56
N LEU A 133 -22.55 -10.94 -19.42
CA LEU A 133 -21.83 -11.63 -18.35
C LEU A 133 -22.01 -10.91 -17.01
N PHE A 134 -22.04 -9.58 -17.01
CA PHE A 134 -22.09 -8.74 -15.82
C PHE A 134 -23.18 -7.68 -15.99
N GLN A 135 -24.38 -8.00 -15.49
CA GLN A 135 -25.52 -7.08 -15.56
C GLN A 135 -25.36 -5.85 -14.65
N LYS A 136 -24.56 -5.98 -13.60
CA LYS A 136 -24.27 -4.92 -12.62
C LYS A 136 -22.80 -5.02 -12.18
N TYR A 137 -22.15 -3.88 -12.03
CA TYR A 137 -20.82 -3.79 -11.42
C TYR A 137 -20.85 -4.20 -9.94
N LYS A 138 -19.72 -4.68 -9.43
CA LYS A 138 -19.55 -5.13 -8.02
C LYS A 138 -20.53 -6.23 -7.61
N LYS A 139 -21.00 -7.03 -8.58
CA LYS A 139 -21.88 -8.18 -8.36
C LYS A 139 -21.33 -9.39 -9.10
N LYS A 140 -21.64 -10.56 -8.54
CA LYS A 140 -21.33 -11.86 -9.15
C LYS A 140 -21.86 -11.91 -10.57
N GLY A 141 -20.96 -12.19 -11.52
CA GLY A 141 -21.27 -12.31 -12.93
C GLY A 141 -21.62 -13.74 -13.33
N LYS A 142 -21.62 -13.95 -14.65
CA LYS A 142 -21.85 -15.23 -15.30
C LYS A 142 -20.58 -15.83 -15.92
N LEU A 143 -19.40 -15.37 -15.51
CA LEU A 143 -18.18 -16.15 -15.65
C LEU A 143 -18.03 -17.00 -14.40
N VAL A 144 -18.28 -18.30 -14.53
CA VAL A 144 -18.42 -19.25 -13.43
C VAL A 144 -17.25 -20.21 -13.39
N LEU A 145 -16.84 -20.62 -12.19
CA LEU A 145 -15.79 -21.60 -11.99
C LEU A 145 -16.22 -22.93 -12.62
N ARG A 146 -15.32 -23.57 -13.37
CA ARG A 146 -15.60 -24.87 -13.96
C ARG A 146 -15.84 -25.93 -12.88
N ALA A 147 -16.75 -26.85 -13.17
CA ALA A 147 -17.06 -27.97 -12.27
C ALA A 147 -15.88 -28.92 -12.07
N ASP A 148 -14.95 -29.00 -13.03
CA ASP A 148 -13.74 -29.83 -12.99
C ASP A 148 -12.48 -29.07 -12.52
N SER A 149 -12.62 -27.82 -12.06
CA SER A 149 -11.50 -27.05 -11.53
C SER A 149 -11.01 -27.67 -10.20
N ASP A 150 -9.70 -27.88 -10.10
CA ASP A 150 -8.99 -28.28 -8.87
C ASP A 150 -8.95 -27.16 -7.82
N LEU A 151 -9.03 -25.90 -8.27
CA LEU A 151 -9.08 -24.70 -7.43
C LEU A 151 -10.44 -24.46 -6.76
N THR A 152 -10.90 -25.43 -5.97
CA THR A 152 -12.23 -25.40 -5.31
C THR A 152 -12.40 -24.31 -4.25
N PHE A 153 -11.31 -23.68 -3.80
CA PHE A 153 -11.35 -22.53 -2.89
C PHE A 153 -11.70 -21.20 -3.59
N LEU A 154 -11.64 -21.17 -4.93
CA LEU A 154 -12.01 -20.00 -5.71
C LEU A 154 -13.51 -19.72 -5.65
N PRO A 155 -13.93 -18.45 -5.78
CA PRO A 155 -15.35 -18.11 -5.83
C PRO A 155 -16.02 -18.76 -7.05
N ALA A 156 -17.28 -19.16 -6.87
CA ALA A 156 -18.07 -19.79 -7.94
C ALA A 156 -18.25 -18.89 -9.18
N SER A 157 -18.02 -17.59 -9.07
CA SER A 157 -18.15 -16.63 -10.18
C SER A 157 -17.27 -15.41 -9.96
N LEU A 158 -16.76 -14.84 -11.05
CA LEU A 158 -16.02 -13.57 -11.03
C LEU A 158 -16.93 -12.36 -10.82
N ILE A 159 -16.33 -11.25 -10.42
CA ILE A 159 -16.96 -9.91 -10.34
C ILE A 159 -16.32 -9.00 -11.39
N LEU A 160 -17.10 -8.07 -11.93
CA LEU A 160 -16.58 -6.97 -12.76
C LEU A 160 -16.69 -5.67 -11.96
N ASP A 161 -15.56 -5.00 -11.77
CA ASP A 161 -15.48 -3.72 -11.08
C ASP A 161 -15.89 -2.54 -11.99
N GLU A 162 -16.01 -1.34 -11.42
CA GLU A 162 -16.33 -0.11 -12.12
C GLU A 162 -15.28 0.32 -13.16
N THR A 163 -14.06 -0.20 -13.07
CA THR A 163 -12.95 0.07 -14.00
C THR A 163 -12.86 -0.95 -15.14
N GLY A 164 -13.71 -1.99 -15.10
CA GLY A 164 -13.77 -3.09 -16.06
C GLY A 164 -12.86 -4.28 -15.71
N ASN A 165 -12.15 -4.26 -14.59
CA ASN A 165 -11.30 -5.35 -14.14
C ASN A 165 -12.14 -6.53 -13.65
N LEU A 166 -11.62 -7.74 -13.87
CA LEU A 166 -12.19 -8.96 -13.31
C LEU A 166 -11.57 -9.21 -11.94
N GLU A 167 -12.41 -9.46 -10.96
CA GLU A 167 -12.00 -9.69 -9.57
C GLU A 167 -12.29 -11.12 -9.14
N ILE A 168 -11.27 -11.75 -8.55
CA ILE A 168 -11.43 -12.93 -7.70
C ILE A 168 -11.50 -12.42 -6.26
N VAL A 169 -12.65 -12.58 -5.61
CA VAL A 169 -12.83 -12.29 -4.19
C VAL A 169 -12.95 -13.63 -3.46
N GLY A 170 -11.92 -13.98 -2.69
CA GLY A 170 -11.88 -15.22 -1.92
C GLY A 170 -12.83 -15.19 -0.73
N GLU A 171 -13.39 -16.35 -0.39
CA GLU A 171 -14.11 -16.48 0.88
C GLU A 171 -13.13 -16.36 2.07
N PRO A 172 -13.56 -15.81 3.22
CA PRO A 172 -12.67 -15.70 4.37
C PRO A 172 -12.20 -17.05 4.90
N VAL A 173 -10.94 -17.12 5.33
CA VAL A 173 -10.32 -18.28 5.96
C VAL A 173 -9.83 -17.93 7.37
N ASP A 174 -9.78 -18.91 8.27
CA ASP A 174 -9.48 -18.65 9.70
C ASP A 174 -7.99 -18.83 10.05
N THR A 175 -7.14 -19.21 9.09
CA THR A 175 -5.71 -19.43 9.32
C THR A 175 -4.85 -18.70 8.29
N LEU A 176 -3.70 -18.21 8.76
CA LEU A 176 -2.76 -17.47 7.92
C LEU A 176 -2.10 -18.41 6.91
N GLU A 177 -1.84 -19.66 7.31
CA GLU A 177 -1.20 -20.68 6.46
C GLU A 177 -2.08 -21.02 5.26
N ARG A 178 -3.41 -21.09 5.47
CA ARG A 178 -4.36 -21.32 4.38
C ARG A 178 -4.44 -20.10 3.47
N PHE A 179 -4.49 -18.90 4.03
CA PHE A 179 -4.44 -17.66 3.25
C PHE A 179 -3.18 -17.59 2.37
N GLU A 180 -2.01 -17.87 2.94
CA GLU A 180 -0.75 -17.89 2.19
C GLU A 180 -0.75 -18.95 1.08
N ALA A 181 -1.24 -20.16 1.37
CA ALA A 181 -1.33 -21.24 0.39
C ALA A 181 -2.24 -20.88 -0.78
N GLU A 182 -3.47 -20.41 -0.51
CA GLU A 182 -4.44 -20.03 -1.55
C GLU A 182 -3.91 -18.88 -2.42
N MET A 183 -3.25 -17.88 -1.80
CA MET A 183 -2.63 -16.77 -2.51
C MET A 183 -1.47 -17.19 -3.41
N LYS A 184 -0.61 -18.09 -2.91
CA LYS A 184 0.50 -18.63 -3.69
C LYS A 184 -0.01 -19.44 -4.88
N GLU A 185 -1.00 -20.29 -4.65
CA GLU A 185 -1.60 -21.14 -5.67
C GLU A 185 -2.27 -20.33 -6.78
N ILE A 186 -3.00 -19.25 -6.45
CA ILE A 186 -3.54 -18.32 -7.45
C ILE A 186 -2.44 -17.72 -8.32
N ASN A 187 -1.36 -17.22 -7.72
CA ASN A 187 -0.28 -16.58 -8.46
C ASN A 187 0.47 -17.57 -9.37
N GLU A 188 0.64 -18.81 -8.90
CA GLU A 188 1.33 -19.86 -9.65
C GLU A 188 0.49 -20.35 -10.85
N ILE A 189 -0.83 -20.50 -10.67
CA ILE A 189 -1.70 -21.10 -11.69
C ILE A 189 -2.33 -20.05 -12.59
N ILE A 190 -3.00 -19.05 -12.01
CA ILE A 190 -3.71 -18.00 -12.76
C ILE A 190 -2.73 -16.92 -13.21
N GLY A 191 -1.66 -16.69 -12.46
CA GLY A 191 -0.72 -15.59 -12.69
C GLY A 191 -0.99 -14.41 -11.78
N ALA A 192 0.03 -13.55 -11.64
CA ALA A 192 0.00 -12.46 -10.68
C ALA A 192 -0.99 -11.35 -11.07
N GLY A 193 -2.10 -11.28 -10.35
CA GLY A 193 -3.04 -10.16 -10.37
C GLY A 193 -2.54 -8.98 -9.52
N SER A 194 -3.31 -7.89 -9.51
CA SER A 194 -3.15 -6.84 -8.50
C SER A 194 -3.83 -7.32 -7.22
N MET A 195 -3.03 -7.77 -6.26
CA MET A 195 -3.54 -8.44 -5.06
C MET A 195 -3.72 -7.48 -3.89
N GLN A 196 -4.81 -7.71 -3.16
CA GLN A 196 -5.13 -7.08 -1.90
C GLN A 196 -5.44 -8.17 -0.87
N GLY A 197 -5.15 -7.88 0.39
CA GLY A 197 -5.39 -8.79 1.50
C GLY A 197 -6.27 -8.13 2.53
N SER A 198 -6.97 -8.91 3.33
CA SER A 198 -7.77 -8.40 4.44
C SER A 198 -7.54 -9.27 5.67
N VAL A 199 -7.47 -8.61 6.81
CA VAL A 199 -7.41 -9.24 8.13
C VAL A 199 -8.58 -8.68 8.92
N SER A 200 -9.42 -9.52 9.50
CA SER A 200 -10.57 -9.08 10.26
C SER A 200 -10.69 -9.77 11.60
N VAL A 201 -11.18 -9.03 12.59
CA VAL A 201 -11.45 -9.50 13.94
C VAL A 201 -12.83 -8.99 14.36
N SER A 202 -13.49 -9.57 15.36
CA SER A 202 -14.71 -8.94 15.86
C SER A 202 -14.41 -7.61 16.55
N TYR A 203 -15.44 -6.76 16.62
CA TYR A 203 -15.38 -5.55 17.40
C TYR A 203 -15.15 -5.82 18.89
N GLU A 204 -15.76 -6.87 19.45
CA GLU A 204 -15.63 -7.19 20.87
C GLU A 204 -14.21 -7.60 21.25
N ALA A 205 -13.56 -8.42 20.43
CA ALA A 205 -12.16 -8.78 20.64
C ALA A 205 -11.24 -7.56 20.48
N LEU A 206 -11.48 -6.70 19.48
CA LEU A 206 -10.69 -5.48 19.28
C LEU A 206 -10.86 -4.48 20.44
N LYS A 207 -12.07 -4.33 20.98
CA LYS A 207 -12.37 -3.43 22.12
C LYS A 207 -11.69 -3.84 23.42
N LYS A 208 -11.21 -5.09 23.55
CA LYS A 208 -10.42 -5.53 24.73
C LYS A 208 -9.09 -4.76 24.88
N GLU A 209 -8.62 -4.07 23.84
CA GLU A 209 -7.50 -3.14 23.92
C GLU A 209 -7.75 -1.97 24.89
N GLY A 210 -9.01 -1.68 25.21
CA GLY A 210 -9.42 -0.71 26.20
C GLY A 210 -9.59 0.71 25.64
N PRO A 211 -9.68 1.73 26.53
CA PRO A 211 -10.20 3.05 26.20
C PRO A 211 -9.29 3.91 25.30
N LYS A 212 -8.12 3.40 24.91
CA LYS A 212 -7.16 4.11 24.03
C LYS A 212 -7.01 3.42 22.67
N LEU A 213 -7.95 2.55 22.32
CA LEU A 213 -7.91 1.75 21.10
C LEU A 213 -7.82 2.66 19.86
N VAL A 214 -8.64 3.72 19.79
CA VAL A 214 -8.66 4.62 18.63
C VAL A 214 -7.32 5.31 18.45
N GLU A 215 -6.72 5.87 19.50
CA GLU A 215 -5.42 6.52 19.40
C GLU A 215 -4.31 5.53 19.02
N ARG A 216 -4.34 4.32 19.57
CA ARG A 216 -3.37 3.28 19.23
C ARG A 216 -3.47 2.86 17.77
N LEU A 217 -4.68 2.66 17.24
CA LEU A 217 -4.90 2.37 15.83
C LEU A 217 -4.49 3.54 14.94
N LEU A 218 -4.84 4.77 15.31
CA LEU A 218 -4.44 5.97 14.58
C LEU A 218 -2.90 6.09 14.52
N GLY A 219 -2.23 5.84 15.64
CA GLY A 219 -0.77 5.81 15.72
C GLY A 219 -0.15 4.69 14.88
N TYR A 220 -0.77 3.50 14.86
CA TYR A 220 -0.36 2.38 14.02
C TYR A 220 -0.43 2.75 12.53
N PHE A 221 -1.57 3.28 12.08
CA PHE A 221 -1.76 3.66 10.68
C PHE A 221 -0.83 4.80 10.25
N GLN A 222 -0.65 5.81 11.10
CA GLN A 222 0.31 6.90 10.83
C GLN A 222 1.73 6.39 10.72
N PHE A 223 2.16 5.54 11.67
CA PHE A 223 3.51 4.99 11.67
C PHE A 223 3.78 4.18 10.41
N PHE A 224 2.91 3.21 10.10
CA PHE A 224 3.14 2.31 8.97
C PHE A 224 2.89 2.95 7.61
N SER A 225 2.00 3.95 7.52
CA SER A 225 1.88 4.75 6.30
C SER A 225 3.18 5.50 5.96
N ASP A 226 3.82 6.12 6.94
CA ASP A 226 5.09 6.81 6.71
C ASP A 226 6.23 5.80 6.46
N PHE A 227 6.29 4.75 7.27
CA PHE A 227 7.32 3.71 7.16
C PHE A 227 7.32 3.02 5.79
N ASP A 228 6.16 2.59 5.32
CA ASP A 228 6.03 1.88 4.04
C ASP A 228 6.34 2.81 2.86
N LEU A 229 5.92 4.08 2.93
CA LEU A 229 6.21 5.06 1.88
C LEU A 229 7.72 5.36 1.80
N LEU A 230 8.38 5.54 2.94
CA LEU A 230 9.82 5.73 3.02
C LEU A 230 10.59 4.50 2.51
N HIS A 231 10.14 3.29 2.89
CA HIS A 231 10.71 2.05 2.39
C HIS A 231 10.58 1.95 0.86
N LYS A 232 9.39 2.26 0.31
CA LYS A 232 9.14 2.28 -1.14
C LYS A 232 10.09 3.23 -1.87
N LEU A 233 10.37 4.41 -1.30
CA LEU A 233 11.35 5.35 -1.84
C LEU A 233 12.79 4.82 -1.76
N VAL A 234 13.18 4.11 -0.69
CA VAL A 234 14.50 3.49 -0.56
C VAL A 234 14.68 2.38 -1.62
N VAL A 235 13.71 1.49 -1.78
CA VAL A 235 13.76 0.45 -2.82
C VAL A 235 13.74 1.07 -4.23
N GLY A 236 12.96 2.13 -4.41
CA GLY A 236 12.94 2.90 -5.66
C GLY A 236 14.26 3.59 -5.97
N ALA A 237 14.99 4.08 -4.95
CA ALA A 237 16.31 4.68 -5.11
C ALA A 237 17.30 3.68 -5.72
N SER A 238 17.30 2.42 -5.27
CA SER A 238 18.16 1.37 -5.83
C SER A 238 17.90 1.18 -7.34
N ARG A 239 16.62 1.14 -7.75
CA ARG A 239 16.26 1.03 -9.18
C ARG A 239 16.68 2.26 -9.99
N TYR A 240 16.52 3.45 -9.41
CA TYR A 240 16.86 4.72 -10.06
C TYR A 240 18.37 4.89 -10.26
N VAL A 241 19.19 4.40 -9.31
CA VAL A 241 20.65 4.39 -9.46
C VAL A 241 21.07 3.52 -10.64
N GLU A 242 20.40 2.38 -10.84
CA GLU A 242 20.67 1.45 -11.94
C GLU A 242 20.13 1.97 -13.28
N ASN A 243 18.98 2.63 -13.27
CA ASN A 243 18.38 3.26 -14.45
C ASN A 243 17.67 4.57 -14.07
N PRO A 244 18.32 5.73 -14.31
CA PRO A 244 17.76 7.05 -14.00
C PRO A 244 16.55 7.46 -14.83
N GLU A 245 16.16 6.71 -15.86
CA GLU A 245 14.95 6.97 -16.66
C GLU A 245 13.70 6.31 -16.05
N LYS A 246 13.88 5.44 -15.05
CA LYS A 246 12.77 4.77 -14.37
C LYS A 246 12.23 5.60 -13.22
N GLU A 247 10.91 5.67 -13.15
CA GLU A 247 10.21 6.28 -12.02
C GLU A 247 10.51 5.55 -10.71
N VAL A 248 10.65 6.32 -9.62
CA VAL A 248 10.96 5.79 -8.29
C VAL A 248 9.72 5.21 -7.64
N ALA A 249 8.64 6.00 -7.60
CA ALA A 249 7.44 5.69 -6.84
C ALA A 249 6.20 6.33 -7.49
N LYS A 250 5.51 5.55 -8.34
CA LYS A 250 4.25 5.93 -9.00
C LYS A 250 3.16 6.40 -8.04
N THR A 251 3.19 5.97 -6.78
CA THR A 251 2.23 6.39 -5.76
C THR A 251 2.23 7.88 -5.50
N PHE A 252 3.33 8.62 -5.72
CA PHE A 252 3.31 10.07 -5.55
C PHE A 252 2.51 10.80 -6.63
N GLN A 253 2.33 10.16 -7.79
CA GLN A 253 1.59 10.70 -8.93
C GLN A 253 0.16 10.14 -9.03
N HIS A 254 -0.21 9.19 -8.17
CA HIS A 254 -1.52 8.58 -8.22
C HIS A 254 -2.54 9.51 -7.55
N LYS A 255 -3.66 9.78 -8.22
CA LYS A 255 -4.72 10.68 -7.71
C LYS A 255 -5.25 10.30 -6.32
N PHE A 256 -5.17 9.02 -5.97
CA PHE A 256 -5.67 8.53 -4.69
C PHE A 256 -4.60 8.00 -3.74
N LEU A 257 -3.52 7.42 -4.28
CA LEU A 257 -2.48 6.80 -3.46
C LEU A 257 -1.43 7.87 -3.16
N GLY A 258 -0.75 7.78 -2.03
CA GLY A 258 0.22 8.79 -1.63
C GLY A 258 0.44 8.82 -0.13
N PRO A 259 1.14 9.85 0.38
CA PRO A 259 1.28 10.04 1.80
C PRO A 259 -0.07 10.23 2.50
N MET A 260 -0.16 9.81 3.76
CA MET A 260 -1.32 10.14 4.58
C MET A 260 -1.34 11.63 4.91
N THR A 261 -2.26 12.36 4.28
CA THR A 261 -2.46 13.79 4.52
C THR A 261 -3.21 14.02 5.84
N ARG A 262 -3.14 15.25 6.37
CA ARG A 262 -3.92 15.69 7.53
C ARG A 262 -5.41 15.32 7.38
N LYS A 263 -6.02 15.66 6.24
CA LYS A 263 -7.43 15.39 5.96
C LYS A 263 -7.75 13.89 6.01
N LYS A 264 -6.95 13.04 5.35
CA LYS A 264 -7.13 11.57 5.41
C LYS A 264 -7.03 11.04 6.83
N ARG A 265 -6.10 11.56 7.65
CA ARG A 265 -5.98 11.19 9.06
C ARG A 265 -7.18 11.63 9.89
N GLU A 266 -7.68 12.85 9.67
CA GLU A 266 -8.87 13.38 10.35
C GLU A 266 -10.11 12.54 10.03
N ASP A 267 -10.28 12.16 8.77
CA ASP A 267 -11.39 11.29 8.34
C ASP A 267 -11.27 9.89 8.93
N LEU A 268 -10.06 9.29 8.92
CA LEU A 268 -9.80 8.02 9.57
C LEU A 268 -10.09 8.08 11.07
N HIS A 269 -9.64 9.13 11.77
CA HIS A 269 -9.88 9.31 13.19
C HIS A 269 -11.38 9.40 13.50
N ARG A 270 -12.11 10.23 12.74
CA ARG A 270 -13.56 10.37 12.86
C ARG A 270 -14.27 9.03 12.69
N VAL A 271 -13.92 8.26 11.65
CA VAL A 271 -14.53 6.96 11.37
C VAL A 271 -14.19 5.94 12.45
N LEU A 272 -12.94 5.88 12.92
CA LEU A 272 -12.55 5.01 14.03
C LEU A 272 -13.34 5.31 15.31
N SER A 273 -13.48 6.59 15.68
CA SER A 273 -14.31 6.99 16.83
C SER A 273 -15.78 6.62 16.64
N GLN A 274 -16.36 6.90 15.47
CA GLN A 274 -17.76 6.56 15.18
C GLN A 274 -18.01 5.05 15.30
N THR A 275 -17.18 4.21 14.67
CA THR A 275 -17.46 2.77 14.61
C THR A 275 -16.99 2.01 15.84
N LEU A 276 -15.85 2.37 16.43
CA LEU A 276 -15.25 1.62 17.53
C LEU A 276 -15.69 2.12 18.91
N GLU A 277 -15.92 3.42 19.08
CA GLU A 277 -16.35 3.99 20.36
C GLU A 277 -17.87 4.06 20.43
N ASN A 278 -18.51 4.58 19.38
CA ASN A 278 -19.97 4.80 19.39
C ASN A 278 -20.76 3.62 18.82
N GLY A 279 -20.12 2.70 18.08
CA GLY A 279 -20.81 1.61 17.39
C GLY A 279 -21.72 2.09 16.26
N ASP A 280 -21.47 3.29 15.72
CA ASP A 280 -22.29 3.93 14.68
C ASP A 280 -21.77 3.55 13.29
N PHE A 281 -22.61 2.87 12.52
CA PHE A 281 -22.36 2.43 11.14
C PHE A 281 -23.37 3.07 10.19
N ASN A 282 -23.38 4.40 10.16
CA ASN A 282 -24.23 5.15 9.23
C ASN A 282 -23.99 4.73 7.77
N ASP A 283 -25.03 4.25 7.09
CA ASP A 283 -24.93 3.75 5.71
C ASP A 283 -24.41 4.79 4.73
N SER A 284 -24.83 6.05 4.85
CA SER A 284 -24.34 7.13 3.98
C SER A 284 -22.85 7.39 4.17
N GLU A 285 -22.35 7.24 5.39
CA GLU A 285 -20.92 7.38 5.68
C GLU A 285 -20.15 6.17 5.14
N MET A 286 -20.63 4.95 5.35
CA MET A 286 -20.02 3.73 4.82
C MET A 286 -19.97 3.75 3.29
N ASP A 287 -21.05 4.19 2.65
CA ASP A 287 -21.11 4.39 1.20
C ASP A 287 -20.11 5.44 0.74
N SER A 288 -19.97 6.55 1.49
CA SER A 288 -18.96 7.58 1.22
C SER A 288 -17.54 7.02 1.29
N ILE A 289 -17.18 6.23 2.30
CA ILE A 289 -15.84 5.61 2.37
C ILE A 289 -15.58 4.75 1.13
N SER A 290 -16.57 3.97 0.71
CA SER A 290 -16.52 3.08 -0.45
C SER A 290 -16.48 3.80 -1.80
N ALA A 291 -17.18 4.92 -1.95
CA ALA A 291 -17.35 5.59 -3.24
C ALA A 291 -16.44 6.82 -3.41
N SER A 292 -15.95 7.40 -2.31
CA SER A 292 -15.25 8.68 -2.32
C SER A 292 -13.77 8.53 -2.63
N ASP A 293 -13.34 9.15 -3.71
CA ASP A 293 -11.95 9.28 -4.15
C ASP A 293 -11.05 9.98 -3.12
N LYS A 294 -11.61 10.82 -2.26
CA LYS A 294 -10.92 11.49 -1.14
C LYS A 294 -10.83 10.64 0.14
N SER A 295 -11.41 9.45 0.13
CA SER A 295 -11.45 8.56 1.29
C SER A 295 -10.05 8.16 1.77
N PHE A 296 -9.91 8.03 3.08
CA PHE A 296 -8.70 7.55 3.75
C PHE A 296 -8.35 6.11 3.36
N LYS A 297 -9.25 5.35 2.73
CA LYS A 297 -8.95 4.00 2.21
C LYS A 297 -7.85 3.99 1.14
N TYR A 298 -7.60 5.12 0.49
CA TYR A 298 -6.56 5.22 -0.53
C TYR A 298 -5.22 5.62 0.11
N LEU A 299 -4.62 4.67 0.82
CA LEU A 299 -3.25 4.76 1.33
C LEU A 299 -2.46 3.54 0.83
N GLY A 300 -1.18 3.71 0.54
CA GLY A 300 -0.31 2.65 0.02
C GLY A 300 0.17 1.64 1.07
N THR A 301 -0.72 1.20 1.97
CA THR A 301 -0.44 0.38 3.14
C THR A 301 -1.71 -0.33 3.64
N THR A 302 -1.79 -0.66 4.93
CA THR A 302 -2.97 -1.18 5.60
C THR A 302 -3.94 -0.07 6.01
N VAL A 303 -5.23 -0.25 5.75
CA VAL A 303 -6.31 0.71 6.06
C VAL A 303 -7.48 0.03 6.76
N TYR A 304 -8.19 0.75 7.62
CA TYR A 304 -9.43 0.27 8.24
C TYR A 304 -10.61 0.40 7.25
N ARG A 305 -11.42 -0.66 7.10
CA ARG A 305 -12.52 -0.71 6.12
C ARG A 305 -13.83 -1.17 6.77
N PRO A 306 -14.47 -0.31 7.59
CA PRO A 306 -15.74 -0.65 8.20
C PRO A 306 -16.87 -0.80 7.17
N ASP A 307 -16.73 -0.20 6.00
CA ASP A 307 -17.70 -0.16 4.91
C ASP A 307 -17.90 -1.51 4.20
N VAL A 308 -16.88 -2.39 4.24
CA VAL A 308 -16.93 -3.71 3.58
C VAL A 308 -17.80 -4.69 4.36
N VAL A 309 -17.63 -4.74 5.68
CA VAL A 309 -18.30 -5.72 6.55
C VAL A 309 -19.43 -5.12 7.40
N ARG A 310 -19.61 -3.79 7.37
CA ARG A 310 -20.71 -3.01 7.98
C ARG A 310 -21.17 -3.52 9.36
N GLY A 311 -20.40 -3.21 10.40
CA GLY A 311 -20.76 -3.52 11.78
C GLY A 311 -20.61 -4.98 12.19
N ARG A 312 -20.36 -5.91 11.26
CA ARG A 312 -20.15 -7.33 11.62
C ARG A 312 -18.79 -7.56 12.27
N ARG A 313 -17.74 -6.96 11.71
CA ARG A 313 -16.34 -7.17 12.11
C ARG A 313 -15.54 -5.89 11.89
N ALA A 314 -14.42 -5.74 12.58
CA ALA A 314 -13.41 -4.76 12.23
C ALA A 314 -12.52 -5.36 11.13
N LEU A 315 -12.50 -4.75 9.94
CA LEU A 315 -11.71 -5.20 8.80
C LEU A 315 -10.56 -4.25 8.52
N PHE A 316 -9.38 -4.82 8.29
CA PHE A 316 -8.15 -4.14 7.93
C PHE A 316 -7.69 -4.65 6.58
N GLU A 317 -7.68 -3.79 5.58
CA GLU A 317 -7.34 -4.15 4.20
C GLU A 317 -5.91 -3.68 3.91
N VAL A 318 -5.10 -4.58 3.37
CA VAL A 318 -3.74 -4.35 2.91
C VAL A 318 -3.78 -4.04 1.41
N ARG A 319 -3.37 -2.83 1.05
CA ARG A 319 -3.35 -2.33 -0.34
C ARG A 319 -1.94 -2.14 -0.88
N ASP A 320 -1.82 -1.82 -2.17
CA ASP A 320 -0.58 -1.40 -2.86
C ASP A 320 0.57 -2.42 -2.75
N ALA A 321 0.22 -3.71 -2.66
CA ALA A 321 1.17 -4.81 -2.84
C ALA A 321 1.26 -5.25 -4.32
N HIS A 322 0.27 -4.90 -5.15
CA HIS A 322 0.18 -5.25 -6.56
C HIS A 322 0.50 -6.74 -6.77
N SER A 323 1.46 -7.06 -7.65
CA SER A 323 1.91 -8.43 -7.94
C SER A 323 2.97 -8.96 -6.96
N SER A 324 3.26 -8.26 -5.86
CA SER A 324 4.27 -8.68 -4.88
C SER A 324 3.63 -9.38 -3.69
N GLY A 325 3.57 -10.71 -3.75
CA GLY A 325 3.12 -11.55 -2.64
C GLY A 325 3.90 -11.31 -1.34
N ASP A 326 5.21 -11.10 -1.43
CA ASP A 326 6.05 -10.84 -0.25
C ASP A 326 5.65 -9.56 0.51
N ILE A 327 5.40 -8.46 -0.21
CA ILE A 327 4.98 -7.18 0.40
C ILE A 327 3.58 -7.33 1.01
N LEU A 328 2.69 -8.04 0.31
CA LEU A 328 1.34 -8.32 0.82
C LEU A 328 1.42 -9.10 2.13
N MET A 329 2.18 -10.20 2.13
CA MET A 329 2.31 -11.09 3.27
C MET A 329 2.97 -10.38 4.46
N ASP A 330 4.01 -9.56 4.24
CA ASP A 330 4.61 -8.74 5.28
C ASP A 330 3.59 -7.85 6.01
N ARG A 331 2.72 -7.18 5.26
CA ARG A 331 1.69 -6.29 5.83
C ARG A 331 0.58 -7.07 6.53
N VAL A 332 0.16 -8.21 5.97
CA VAL A 332 -0.80 -9.12 6.62
C VAL A 332 -0.25 -9.65 7.93
N LEU A 333 1.01 -10.12 7.95
CA LEU A 333 1.72 -10.57 9.14
C LEU A 333 1.79 -9.46 10.19
N ARG A 334 2.14 -8.23 9.79
CA ARG A 334 2.19 -7.07 10.70
C ARG A 334 0.85 -6.83 11.38
N MET A 335 -0.23 -6.75 10.61
CA MET A 335 -1.56 -6.52 11.20
C MET A 335 -1.97 -7.68 12.11
N THR A 336 -1.76 -8.92 11.66
CA THR A 336 -2.07 -10.13 12.44
C THR A 336 -1.32 -10.16 13.77
N TYR A 337 -0.04 -9.84 13.76
CA TYR A 337 0.78 -9.77 14.98
C TYR A 337 0.18 -8.77 15.98
N TYR A 338 -0.10 -7.53 15.55
CA TYR A 338 -0.61 -6.51 16.46
C TYR A 338 -2.06 -6.72 16.88
N LEU A 339 -2.88 -7.41 16.08
CA LEU A 339 -4.18 -7.91 16.53
C LEU A 339 -4.05 -8.96 17.65
N LYS A 340 -2.99 -9.78 17.64
CA LYS A 340 -2.73 -10.78 18.69
C LYS A 340 -2.07 -10.20 19.94
N VAL A 341 -1.10 -9.29 19.78
CA VAL A 341 -0.30 -8.77 20.91
C VAL A 341 -0.76 -7.42 21.43
N GLY A 342 -1.66 -6.75 20.72
CA GLY A 342 -2.18 -5.43 21.03
C GLY A 342 -1.31 -4.26 20.53
N PHE A 343 -1.91 -3.06 20.52
CA PHE A 343 -1.38 -1.88 19.83
C PHE A 343 -0.73 -0.85 20.75
N SER A 344 -0.44 -1.21 22.00
CA SER A 344 0.04 -0.26 23.02
C SER A 344 1.35 0.46 22.69
N ASP A 345 2.19 -0.09 21.81
CA ASP A 345 3.43 0.58 21.37
C ASP A 345 3.14 1.85 20.56
N PHE A 346 1.95 1.96 19.95
CA PHE A 346 1.58 3.04 19.04
C PHE A 346 0.80 4.17 19.71
N GLU A 347 0.47 4.05 20.99
CA GLU A 347 -0.37 5.02 21.71
C GLU A 347 0.17 6.46 21.59
N GLY A 348 1.48 6.64 21.78
CA GLY A 348 2.14 7.94 21.65
C GLY A 348 2.29 8.43 20.20
N LEU A 349 2.20 7.54 19.23
CA LEU A 349 2.41 7.83 17.81
C LEU A 349 1.18 8.45 17.14
N SER A 350 0.02 8.40 17.79
CA SER A 350 -1.15 9.20 17.39
C SER A 350 -0.86 10.70 17.33
N LYS A 351 0.15 11.17 18.08
CA LYS A 351 0.55 12.58 18.21
C LYS A 351 1.63 13.00 17.21
N LEU A 352 2.04 12.12 16.31
CA LEU A 352 3.03 12.47 15.29
C LEU A 352 2.53 13.68 14.47
N PRO A 353 3.39 14.68 14.19
CA PRO A 353 3.07 15.75 13.26
C PRO A 353 2.59 15.17 11.93
N VAL A 354 1.49 15.70 11.41
CA VAL A 354 0.82 15.17 10.21
C VAL A 354 1.33 15.90 8.97
N PHE A 355 1.37 15.20 7.84
CA PHE A 355 1.68 15.83 6.56
C PHE A 355 0.53 16.76 6.12
N ASP A 356 0.79 18.06 6.10
CA ASP A 356 -0.15 19.07 5.62
C ASP A 356 0.24 19.43 4.19
N SER A 357 -0.36 18.71 3.24
CA SER A 357 -0.03 18.86 1.82
C SER A 357 -0.08 20.30 1.32
N LYS A 358 -0.93 21.17 1.90
CA LYS A 358 -1.00 22.59 1.54
C LYS A 358 0.11 23.39 2.21
N SER A 359 0.15 23.39 3.54
CA SER A 359 1.13 24.20 4.28
C SER A 359 2.56 23.79 3.99
N ASP A 360 2.81 22.51 3.73
CA ASP A 360 4.13 22.00 3.39
C ASP A 360 4.53 22.34 1.95
N PHE A 361 3.56 22.40 1.03
CA PHE A 361 3.78 22.83 -0.36
C PHE A 361 4.08 24.34 -0.44
N ASP A 362 3.46 25.15 0.42
CA ASP A 362 3.72 26.59 0.54
C ASP A 362 5.15 26.93 1.01
N LYS A 363 5.94 25.93 1.42
CA LYS A 363 7.38 26.10 1.74
C LYS A 363 8.25 26.26 0.49
N PHE A 364 7.74 25.95 -0.70
CA PHE A 364 8.40 26.23 -1.99
C PHE A 364 8.12 27.66 -2.48
N SER A 365 8.95 28.17 -3.38
CA SER A 365 8.66 29.46 -4.04
C SER A 365 7.44 29.34 -4.96
N GLU A 366 6.83 30.47 -5.31
CA GLU A 366 5.69 30.50 -6.24
C GLU A 366 6.04 29.86 -7.58
N GLU A 367 7.19 30.19 -8.15
CA GLU A 367 7.66 29.66 -9.44
C GLU A 367 7.89 28.15 -9.39
N THR A 368 8.43 27.66 -8.27
CA THR A 368 8.60 26.21 -8.05
C THR A 368 7.24 25.51 -7.97
N ARG A 369 6.27 26.10 -7.26
CA ARG A 369 4.91 25.55 -7.12
C ARG A 369 4.19 25.48 -8.46
N GLU A 370 4.23 26.56 -9.25
CA GLU A 370 3.63 26.59 -10.59
C GLU A 370 4.25 25.54 -11.53
N SER A 371 5.57 25.38 -11.46
CA SER A 371 6.27 24.36 -12.24
C SER A 371 5.85 22.94 -11.84
N LEU A 372 5.76 22.66 -10.54
CA LEU A 372 5.28 21.36 -10.04
C LEU A 372 3.84 21.05 -10.49
N GLN A 373 2.96 22.05 -10.49
CA GLN A 373 1.59 21.92 -11.00
C GLN A 373 1.56 21.60 -12.50
N ARG A 374 2.47 22.16 -13.29
CA ARG A 374 2.58 21.89 -14.73
C ARG A 374 3.20 20.53 -15.03
N ILE A 375 4.18 20.10 -14.24
CA ILE A 375 4.84 18.78 -14.39
C ILE A 375 3.90 17.65 -13.95
N PHE A 376 3.12 17.87 -12.89
CA PHE A 376 2.18 16.91 -12.31
C PHE A 376 0.75 17.49 -12.31
N PRO A 377 0.14 17.65 -13.48
CA PRO A 377 -1.19 18.23 -13.59
C PRO A 377 -2.24 17.37 -12.91
N VAL A 378 -3.31 18.02 -12.46
CA VAL A 378 -4.48 17.33 -11.90
C VAL A 378 -5.10 16.43 -12.96
N GLN A 379 -5.28 15.15 -12.63
CA GLN A 379 -5.88 14.16 -13.52
C GLN A 379 -7.40 14.10 -13.28
N LEU A 380 -8.14 14.93 -14.01
CA LEU A 380 -9.61 14.94 -13.99
C LEU A 380 -10.16 13.81 -14.86
N THR A 381 -11.23 13.15 -14.40
CA THR A 381 -11.96 12.19 -15.21
C THR A 381 -13.02 12.93 -16.04
N GLU A 382 -13.02 12.70 -17.35
CA GLU A 382 -13.96 13.35 -18.26
C GLU A 382 -15.42 13.06 -17.87
N GLY A 383 -16.26 14.10 -17.83
CA GLY A 383 -17.67 13.98 -17.49
C GLY A 383 -18.00 13.86 -15.99
N MET A 384 -17.01 13.97 -15.10
CA MET A 384 -17.24 14.11 -13.66
C MET A 384 -17.13 15.57 -13.22
N ASP A 385 -18.08 16.00 -12.39
CA ASP A 385 -17.99 17.25 -11.65
C ASP A 385 -17.23 17.00 -10.35
N TYR A 386 -16.28 17.88 -10.03
CA TYR A 386 -15.47 17.79 -8.82
C TYR A 386 -15.75 19.00 -7.93
N ASP A 387 -16.07 18.75 -6.66
CA ASP A 387 -16.11 19.80 -5.65
C ASP A 387 -14.69 20.29 -5.27
N SER A 388 -14.61 21.39 -4.51
CA SER A 388 -13.31 21.95 -4.11
C SER A 388 -12.47 21.02 -3.22
N GLU A 389 -13.11 20.17 -2.41
CA GLU A 389 -12.40 19.20 -1.57
C GLU A 389 -11.91 17.99 -2.37
N GLU A 390 -12.68 17.56 -3.36
CA GLU A 390 -12.31 16.48 -4.28
C GLU A 390 -11.14 16.92 -5.15
N LEU A 391 -11.20 18.13 -5.72
CA LEU A 391 -10.05 18.75 -6.39
C LEU A 391 -8.83 18.78 -5.48
N PHE A 392 -9.00 19.23 -4.23
CA PHE A 392 -7.91 19.26 -3.26
C PHE A 392 -7.26 17.89 -3.03
N ALA A 393 -8.08 16.83 -2.98
CA ALA A 393 -7.60 15.47 -2.75
C ALA A 393 -6.84 14.88 -3.94
N ILE A 394 -7.18 15.26 -5.17
CA ILE A 394 -6.55 14.75 -6.40
C ILE A 394 -5.38 15.61 -6.91
N GLU A 395 -5.02 16.68 -6.19
CA GLU A 395 -3.87 17.55 -6.48
C GLU A 395 -2.53 16.88 -6.11
N VAL A 396 -2.15 15.87 -6.90
CA VAL A 396 -0.98 15.00 -6.68
C VAL A 396 0.34 15.77 -6.61
N PHE A 397 0.46 16.94 -7.24
CA PHE A 397 1.66 17.77 -7.17
C PHE A 397 2.03 18.15 -5.73
N ARG A 398 1.06 18.20 -4.80
CA ARG A 398 1.34 18.49 -3.39
C ARG A 398 2.02 17.34 -2.66
N ASN A 399 1.89 16.09 -3.14
CA ASN A 399 2.57 14.94 -2.55
C ASN A 399 4.10 15.12 -2.54
N PHE A 400 4.64 15.88 -3.49
CA PHE A 400 6.06 16.22 -3.58
C PHE A 400 6.55 17.17 -2.48
N ALA A 401 5.65 17.71 -1.66
CA ALA A 401 5.98 18.44 -0.44
C ALA A 401 6.22 17.52 0.77
N PHE A 402 6.01 16.21 0.67
CA PHE A 402 6.18 15.27 1.78
C PHE A 402 7.53 15.41 2.52
N PRO A 403 8.69 15.57 1.83
CA PRO A 403 9.96 15.83 2.52
C PRO A 403 9.99 17.11 3.35
N MET A 404 9.20 18.12 2.96
CA MET A 404 9.19 19.44 3.58
C MET A 404 8.36 19.50 4.87
N ARG A 405 7.65 18.42 5.24
CA ARG A 405 6.90 18.36 6.49
C ARG A 405 7.79 18.60 7.70
N ASP A 406 7.15 19.01 8.79
CA ASP A 406 7.82 19.04 10.08
C ASP A 406 8.00 17.60 10.60
N TRP A 407 9.25 17.24 10.85
CA TRP A 407 9.66 15.94 11.36
C TRP A 407 10.20 16.01 12.78
N GLU A 408 10.30 17.19 13.40
CA GLU A 408 10.93 17.33 14.72
C GLU A 408 10.22 16.47 15.77
N GLY A 409 8.90 16.57 15.84
CA GLY A 409 8.10 15.73 16.74
C GLY A 409 8.18 14.23 16.43
N VAL A 410 8.38 13.86 15.15
CA VAL A 410 8.59 12.46 14.76
C VAL A 410 9.94 11.96 15.28
N LEU A 411 10.99 12.74 15.07
CA LEU A 411 12.36 12.42 15.50
C LEU A 411 12.46 12.33 17.03
N ASP A 412 11.74 13.20 17.76
CA ASP A 412 11.64 13.13 19.22
C ASP A 412 10.99 11.83 19.69
N LEU A 413 9.80 11.53 19.18
CA LEU A 413 9.04 10.34 19.58
C LEU A 413 9.76 9.04 19.24
N LEU A 414 10.48 9.00 18.12
CA LEU A 414 11.20 7.81 17.67
C LEU A 414 12.63 7.72 18.25
N GLY A 415 13.06 8.70 19.05
CA GLY A 415 14.37 8.68 19.70
C GLY A 415 15.53 8.84 18.72
N ALA A 416 15.45 9.82 17.82
CA ALA A 416 16.52 10.15 16.89
C ALA A 416 17.69 10.86 17.57
N THR A 417 18.89 10.50 17.17
CA THR A 417 20.15 11.12 17.62
C THR A 417 20.33 12.52 17.02
N LYS A 418 21.23 13.32 17.60
CA LYS A 418 21.59 14.65 17.07
C LYS A 418 22.08 14.59 15.61
N ASN A 419 22.86 13.56 15.27
CA ASN A 419 23.37 13.37 13.91
C ASN A 419 22.24 13.07 12.92
N GLU A 420 21.27 12.24 13.30
CA GLU A 420 20.11 11.93 12.44
C GLU A 420 19.24 13.16 12.19
N ARG A 421 19.05 14.01 13.21
CA ARG A 421 18.35 15.30 13.06
C ARG A 421 19.06 16.21 12.07
N LYS A 422 20.39 16.31 12.20
CA LYS A 422 21.20 17.09 11.27
C LYS A 422 21.10 16.54 9.85
N SER A 423 21.24 15.23 9.66
CA SER A 423 21.12 14.59 8.35
C SER A 423 19.76 14.86 7.69
N LEU A 424 18.68 14.85 8.47
CA LEU A 424 17.35 15.20 7.96
C LEU A 424 17.28 16.65 7.50
N ILE A 425 17.73 17.61 8.30
CA ILE A 425 17.72 19.04 7.95
C ILE A 425 18.56 19.30 6.68
N ASP A 426 19.75 18.69 6.61
CA ASP A 426 20.64 18.78 5.45
C ASP A 426 19.95 18.18 4.20
N ALA A 427 19.23 17.05 4.35
CA ALA A 427 18.49 16.41 3.27
C ALA A 427 17.27 17.23 2.82
N GLN A 428 16.53 17.89 3.73
CA GLN A 428 15.42 18.78 3.38
C GLN A 428 15.90 20.00 2.61
N SER A 429 17.00 20.62 3.06
CA SER A 429 17.60 21.77 2.39
C SER A 429 18.08 21.42 0.98
N GLU A 430 18.72 20.25 0.85
CA GLU A 430 19.16 19.75 -0.46
C GLU A 430 17.99 19.40 -1.38
N TYR A 431 16.95 18.76 -0.84
CA TYR A 431 15.75 18.43 -1.59
C TYR A 431 15.10 19.70 -2.14
N LYS A 432 14.89 20.72 -1.31
CA LYS A 432 14.34 22.01 -1.73
C LYS A 432 15.17 22.64 -2.84
N ARG A 433 16.50 22.71 -2.67
CA ARG A 433 17.42 23.23 -3.68
C ARG A 433 17.31 22.48 -5.02
N THR A 434 17.23 21.15 -4.95
CA THR A 434 17.14 20.29 -6.13
C THR A 434 15.81 20.48 -6.86
N ILE A 435 14.70 20.50 -6.14
CA ILE A 435 13.37 20.71 -6.74
C ILE A 435 13.28 22.08 -7.41
N THR A 436 13.78 23.14 -6.77
CA THR A 436 13.83 24.48 -7.39
C THR A 436 14.68 24.47 -8.66
N PHE A 437 15.88 23.86 -8.63
CA PHE A 437 16.71 23.73 -9.84
C PHE A 437 15.98 22.99 -10.97
N LEU A 438 15.33 21.86 -10.69
CA LEU A 438 14.61 21.08 -11.70
C LEU A 438 13.39 21.83 -12.25
N ALA A 439 12.67 22.56 -11.40
CA ALA A 439 11.57 23.43 -11.79
C ALA A 439 12.05 24.53 -12.75
N ASP A 440 13.19 25.18 -12.45
CA ASP A 440 13.76 26.23 -13.30
C ASP A 440 14.17 25.68 -14.68
N GLN A 441 14.81 24.51 -14.72
CA GLN A 441 15.19 23.85 -15.98
C GLN A 441 13.97 23.51 -16.84
N PHE A 442 12.90 23.01 -16.23
CA PHE A 442 11.64 22.75 -16.91
C PHE A 442 10.99 24.06 -17.42
N HIS A 443 10.96 25.10 -16.59
CA HIS A 443 10.39 26.39 -16.95
C HIS A 443 11.11 27.03 -18.14
N GLN A 444 12.43 26.90 -18.20
CA GLN A 444 13.28 27.40 -19.28
C GLN A 444 13.22 26.54 -20.56
N GLY A 445 12.49 25.42 -20.54
CA GLY A 445 12.40 24.49 -21.67
C GLY A 445 13.67 23.66 -21.90
N GLU A 446 14.59 23.64 -20.92
CA GLU A 446 15.82 22.84 -20.96
C GLU A 446 15.58 21.37 -20.58
N MET A 447 14.39 21.06 -20.06
CA MET A 447 13.98 19.73 -19.64
C MET A 447 12.53 19.46 -20.03
N SER A 448 12.23 18.29 -20.60
CA SER A 448 10.86 17.90 -20.90
C SER A 448 10.07 17.57 -19.63
N SER A 449 8.73 17.56 -19.72
CA SER A 449 7.87 17.19 -18.58
C SER A 449 8.15 15.77 -18.07
N LYS A 450 8.48 14.84 -18.96
CA LYS A 450 8.78 13.44 -18.59
C LYS A 450 10.11 13.36 -17.84
N GLU A 451 11.15 14.03 -18.33
CA GLU A 451 12.46 14.07 -17.66
C GLU A 451 12.35 14.75 -16.29
N ALA A 452 11.62 15.86 -16.21
CA ALA A 452 11.39 16.58 -14.96
C ALA A 452 10.64 15.71 -13.93
N SER A 453 9.59 15.00 -14.36
CA SER A 453 8.83 14.08 -13.50
C SER A 453 9.74 13.00 -12.90
N VAL A 454 10.57 12.36 -13.74
CA VAL A 454 11.49 11.30 -13.31
C VAL A 454 12.59 11.85 -12.39
N ALA A 455 13.16 13.01 -12.71
CA ALA A 455 14.20 13.64 -11.90
C ALA A 455 13.69 14.09 -10.52
N ILE A 456 12.48 14.63 -10.45
CA ILE A 456 11.84 15.02 -9.18
C ILE A 456 11.58 13.79 -8.30
N GLN A 457 11.13 12.68 -8.89
CA GLN A 457 11.03 11.41 -8.18
C GLN A 457 12.40 10.90 -7.70
N GLY A 458 13.46 11.09 -8.49
CA GLY A 458 14.84 10.85 -8.07
C GLY A 458 15.25 11.69 -6.86
N ALA A 459 14.82 12.95 -6.80
CA ALA A 459 15.04 13.82 -5.65
C ALA A 459 14.31 13.32 -4.38
N LEU A 460 13.07 12.82 -4.52
CA LEU A 460 12.34 12.17 -3.41
C LEU A 460 13.08 10.95 -2.87
N ALA A 461 13.59 10.10 -3.76
CA ALA A 461 14.36 8.91 -3.39
C ALA A 461 15.62 9.30 -2.62
N ASN A 462 16.34 10.29 -3.13
CA ASN A 462 17.56 10.83 -2.51
C ASN A 462 17.29 11.42 -1.12
N PHE A 463 16.18 12.12 -0.93
CA PHE A 463 15.76 12.57 0.39
C PHE A 463 15.55 11.40 1.36
N SER A 464 14.81 10.37 0.96
CA SER A 464 14.51 9.21 1.83
C SER A 464 15.79 8.51 2.31
N VAL A 465 16.76 8.35 1.41
CA VAL A 465 18.06 7.72 1.72
C VAL A 465 18.91 8.63 2.60
N ARG A 466 19.14 9.88 2.20
CA ARG A 466 20.09 10.79 2.86
C ARG A 466 19.61 11.29 4.21
N SER A 467 18.30 11.46 4.39
CA SER A 467 17.73 11.92 5.66
C SER A 467 17.95 10.91 6.79
N GLY A 468 18.08 9.63 6.47
CA GLY A 468 18.15 8.56 7.47
C GLY A 468 16.84 8.35 8.24
N ILE A 469 15.74 9.03 7.87
CA ILE A 469 14.47 8.93 8.60
C ILE A 469 13.92 7.50 8.58
N PHE A 470 14.06 6.78 7.46
CA PHE A 470 13.68 5.37 7.40
C PHE A 470 14.42 4.50 8.42
N LYS A 471 15.72 4.76 8.66
CA LYS A 471 16.53 4.06 9.68
C LYS A 471 16.00 4.31 11.09
N VAL A 472 15.52 5.52 11.36
CA VAL A 472 14.94 5.89 12.66
C VAL A 472 13.67 5.07 12.91
N TYR A 473 12.74 5.02 11.93
CA TYR A 473 11.54 4.17 12.04
C TYR A 473 11.91 2.70 12.20
N LEU A 474 12.83 2.19 11.37
CA LEU A 474 13.27 0.79 11.39
C LEU A 474 13.86 0.40 12.75
N ARG A 475 14.72 1.25 13.32
CA ARG A 475 15.30 1.05 14.66
C ARG A 475 14.21 1.04 15.73
N TRP A 476 13.29 2.00 15.69
CA TRP A 476 12.21 2.08 16.66
C TRP A 476 11.34 0.83 16.62
N TRP A 477 10.94 0.39 15.43
CA TRP A 477 10.09 -0.80 15.28
C TRP A 477 10.80 -2.07 15.77
N ASN A 478 12.06 -2.26 15.41
CA ASN A 478 12.84 -3.39 15.93
C ASN A 478 12.96 -3.38 17.46
N LYS A 479 13.12 -2.20 18.07
CA LYS A 479 13.15 -2.05 19.54
C LYS A 479 11.78 -2.37 20.17
N ALA A 480 10.69 -1.94 19.55
CA ALA A 480 9.33 -2.24 20.01
C ALA A 480 9.10 -3.76 20.02
N LEU A 481 9.44 -4.46 18.92
CA LEU A 481 9.38 -5.92 18.82
C LEU A 481 10.25 -6.59 19.91
N ALA A 482 11.49 -6.15 20.09
CA ALA A 482 12.39 -6.72 21.09
C ALA A 482 11.93 -6.55 22.54
N THR A 483 11.34 -5.41 22.85
CA THR A 483 10.81 -5.13 24.19
C THR A 483 9.69 -6.10 24.55
N ARG A 484 8.88 -6.53 23.57
CA ARG A 484 7.83 -7.53 23.76
C ARG A 484 8.38 -8.94 23.91
N SER A 485 9.35 -9.34 23.09
CA SER A 485 10.03 -10.64 23.24
C SER A 485 10.57 -10.82 24.67
N ASN A 486 11.22 -9.78 25.21
CA ASN A 486 11.81 -9.82 26.55
C ASN A 486 10.77 -9.83 27.68
N LYS A 487 9.63 -9.15 27.50
CA LYS A 487 8.54 -9.16 28.48
C LYS A 487 7.86 -10.53 28.56
N LYS A 488 7.80 -11.30 27.47
CA LYS A 488 7.24 -12.67 27.48
C LYS A 488 8.10 -13.68 28.25
N GLY A 489 9.38 -13.39 28.48
CA GLY A 489 10.22 -14.14 29.44
C GLY A 489 9.91 -13.86 30.92
N VAL A 490 9.05 -12.87 31.22
CA VAL A 490 8.73 -12.42 32.59
C VAL A 490 7.21 -12.33 32.85
N ALA A 491 6.38 -12.28 31.81
CA ALA A 491 4.94 -12.12 31.91
C ALA A 491 4.21 -13.17 31.05
N VAL A 492 3.98 -14.33 31.64
CA VAL A 492 2.72 -15.06 31.39
C VAL A 492 1.62 -14.12 31.87
N TRP A 493 0.65 -13.81 31.01
CA TRP A 493 -0.58 -13.15 31.43
C TRP A 493 -1.28 -14.07 32.42
N THR A 494 -0.97 -13.95 33.71
CA THR A 494 -1.77 -14.58 34.74
C THR A 494 -3.08 -13.80 34.79
N ALA A 495 -4.11 -14.34 34.14
CA ALA A 495 -5.48 -14.01 34.46
C ALA A 495 -5.59 -14.05 35.99
N THR A 496 -5.85 -12.89 36.59
CA THR A 496 -6.08 -12.82 38.04
C THR A 496 -7.27 -13.74 38.32
N PRO A 497 -7.12 -14.79 39.15
CA PRO A 497 -8.24 -15.67 39.45
C PRO A 497 -9.32 -14.81 40.10
N ILE A 498 -10.49 -14.74 39.46
CA ILE A 498 -11.69 -14.24 40.10
C ILE A 498 -11.91 -15.14 41.31
N LYS A 499 -11.60 -14.62 42.50
CA LYS A 499 -11.98 -15.27 43.74
C LYS A 499 -13.49 -15.24 43.79
N ASN A 500 -14.10 -16.41 43.60
CA ASN A 500 -15.50 -16.63 43.93
C ASN A 500 -15.71 -16.18 45.38
N ALA A 501 -16.47 -15.10 45.55
CA ALA A 501 -17.11 -14.80 46.81
C ALA A 501 -18.30 -15.78 46.94
N ALA A 502 -18.19 -16.67 47.93
CA ALA A 502 -19.32 -17.40 48.48
C ALA A 502 -20.13 -16.48 49.41
#